data_AF-A0A8X8KDA5-F1
#
_entry.id   AF-A0A8X8KDA5-F1
#
_cell.length_a   1.000
_cell.length_b   1.000
_cell.length_c   1.000
_cell.angle_alpha   90.00
_cell.angle_beta   90.00
_cell.angle_gamma   90.00
#
_symmetry.space_group_name_H-M   'P 1'
#
loop_
_entity.id
_entity.type
_entity.pdbx_description
1 polymer ?
#
loop_
_entity_poly.entity_id
_entity_poly.type
_entity_poly.pdbx_seq_one_letter_code
_entity_poly.pdbx_strand_id
1 'polypeptide(L)'
;MADGTLVDVTETAKEAGFRIPVAITAAAWEDCVAWDRDDNTRKGTANDQEGRLWDVLWMAWNAAIRNRDTSAFHFQVFRVPRQGRGHMPRMTTLSALCHGGDQGEPLVTIMMPDED
;
A
#
# COMPACT_ATOMS: atom_id res chain seq x y z
N MET A 1 19.50 2.88 7.52
CA MET A 1 18.19 3.23 8.08
C MET A 1 17.61 4.27 7.16
N ALA A 2 16.87 3.82 6.14
CA ALA A 2 16.09 4.75 5.34
C ALA A 2 14.93 5.17 6.24
N ASP A 3 15.04 6.34 6.85
CA ASP A 3 13.90 7.02 7.48
C ASP A 3 13.00 7.53 6.35
N GLY A 4 12.44 6.56 5.60
CA GLY A 4 11.38 6.81 4.64
C GLY A 4 10.16 7.11 5.48
N THR A 5 9.59 8.30 5.30
CA THR A 5 8.37 8.69 5.99
C THR A 5 7.31 7.60 5.82
N LEU A 6 6.86 7.05 6.94
CA LEU A 6 5.80 6.06 7.00
C LEU A 6 4.45 6.76 7.15
N VAL A 7 3.51 6.40 6.29
CA VAL A 7 2.12 6.82 6.39
C VAL A 7 1.38 5.77 7.21
N ASP A 8 0.92 6.12 8.41
CA ASP A 8 0.10 5.25 9.24
C ASP A 8 -1.29 5.09 8.59
N VAL A 9 -1.67 3.83 8.33
CA VAL A 9 -2.95 3.46 7.72
C VAL A 9 -3.70 2.44 8.58
N THR A 10 -3.34 2.35 9.87
CA THR A 10 -3.79 1.31 10.80
C THR A 10 -5.31 1.24 10.92
N GLU A 11 -6.00 2.39 10.96
CA GLU A 11 -7.47 2.39 11.12
C GLU A 11 -8.18 1.73 9.93
N THR A 12 -7.83 2.10 8.70
CA THR A 12 -8.37 1.46 7.49
C THR A 12 -7.89 0.01 7.36
N ALA A 13 -6.67 -0.30 7.79
CA ALA A 13 -6.13 -1.67 7.74
C ALA A 13 -6.90 -2.62 8.67
N LYS A 14 -7.37 -2.13 9.83
CA LYS A 14 -8.25 -2.90 10.73
C LYS A 14 -9.55 -3.29 10.05
N GLU A 15 -10.13 -2.39 9.25
CA GLU A 15 -11.34 -2.66 8.48
C GLU A 15 -11.12 -3.75 7.42
N ALA A 16 -9.93 -3.79 6.80
CA ALA A 16 -9.56 -4.85 5.86
C ALA A 16 -9.32 -6.22 6.53
N GLY A 17 -8.88 -6.21 7.80
CA GLY A 17 -8.73 -7.42 8.63
C GLY A 17 -7.43 -7.51 9.44
N PHE A 18 -6.50 -6.56 9.27
CA PHE A 18 -5.26 -6.54 10.04
C PHE A 18 -5.54 -6.32 11.54
N ARG A 19 -4.73 -6.96 12.39
CA ARG A 19 -4.83 -6.85 13.87
C ARG A 19 -3.65 -6.15 14.51
N ILE A 20 -2.60 -5.91 13.74
CA ILE A 20 -1.40 -5.18 14.15
C ILE A 20 -1.30 -3.91 13.31
N PRO A 21 -0.59 -2.86 13.79
CA PRO A 21 -0.36 -1.64 13.04
C PRO A 21 0.14 -1.90 11.61
N VAL A 22 -0.29 -1.06 10.68
CA VAL A 22 0.13 -1.12 9.28
C VAL A 22 0.53 0.27 8.83
N ALA A 23 1.70 0.37 8.20
CA ALA A 23 2.20 1.58 7.58
C ALA A 23 2.52 1.35 6.10
N ILE A 24 2.53 2.43 5.32
CA ILE A 24 2.95 2.42 3.91
C ILE A 24 4.12 3.41 3.76
N THR A 25 5.18 3.04 3.04
CA THR A 25 6.27 3.98 2.71
C THR A 25 5.75 5.12 1.84
N ALA A 26 6.38 6.29 1.94
CA ALA A 26 6.06 7.43 1.08
C ALA A 26 6.10 7.08 -0.42
N ALA A 27 7.05 6.24 -0.86
CA ALA A 27 7.17 5.84 -2.25
C ALA A 27 5.97 4.99 -2.71
N ALA A 28 5.61 3.97 -1.94
CA ALA A 28 4.45 3.12 -2.24
C ALA A 28 3.13 3.92 -2.14
N TRP A 29 3.04 4.84 -1.17
CA TRP A 29 1.89 5.74 -1.02
C TRP A 29 1.71 6.63 -2.26
N GLU A 30 2.75 7.34 -2.69
CA GLU A 30 2.69 8.22 -3.87
C GLU A 30 2.41 7.45 -5.16
N ASP A 31 2.90 6.22 -5.28
CA ASP A 31 2.70 5.41 -6.48
C ASP A 31 1.28 4.83 -6.60
N CYS A 32 0.72 4.36 -5.48
CA CYS A 32 -0.50 3.55 -5.49
C CYS A 32 -1.73 4.26 -4.90
N VAL A 33 -1.54 5.08 -3.86
CA VAL A 33 -2.63 5.59 -3.02
C VAL A 33 -2.91 7.07 -3.26
N ALA A 34 -1.88 7.93 -3.21
CA ALA A 34 -2.02 9.38 -3.30
C ALA A 34 -2.82 9.79 -4.53
N TRP A 35 -3.94 10.48 -4.30
CA TRP A 35 -4.86 10.83 -5.39
C TRP A 35 -5.75 12.02 -5.01
N ASP A 36 -5.77 13.04 -5.86
CA ASP A 36 -6.60 14.23 -5.65
C ASP A 36 -7.71 14.38 -6.73
N ARG A 37 -8.50 15.47 -6.63
CA ARG A 37 -9.59 15.75 -7.58
C ARG A 37 -9.06 16.13 -8.97
N ASP A 38 -7.87 16.73 -9.06
CA ASP A 38 -7.26 17.10 -10.33
C ASP A 38 -6.79 15.84 -11.06
N ASP A 39 -6.29 14.85 -10.32
CA ASP A 39 -5.97 13.51 -10.84
C ASP A 39 -7.21 12.82 -11.41
N ASN A 40 -8.37 12.87 -10.72
CA ASN A 40 -9.63 12.34 -11.25
C ASN A 40 -10.00 12.99 -12.59
N THR A 41 -9.94 14.33 -12.66
CA THR A 41 -10.27 15.08 -13.87
C THR A 41 -9.31 14.76 -15.01
N ARG A 42 -8.00 14.74 -14.72
CA ARG A 42 -6.95 14.49 -15.70
C ARG A 42 -6.96 13.06 -16.20
N LYS A 43 -7.31 12.09 -15.36
CA LYS A 43 -7.25 10.66 -15.70
C LYS A 43 -8.59 10.08 -16.13
N GLY A 44 -9.71 10.76 -15.85
CA GLY A 44 -11.05 10.28 -16.14
C GLY A 44 -11.46 9.09 -15.25
N THR A 45 -10.96 9.04 -14.01
CA THR A 45 -11.32 8.01 -13.03
C THR A 45 -12.22 8.60 -11.94
N ALA A 46 -13.08 7.76 -11.38
CA ALA A 46 -13.92 8.10 -10.22
C ALA A 46 -13.34 7.56 -8.90
N ASN A 47 -12.32 6.69 -8.95
CA ASN A 47 -11.69 6.15 -7.75
C ASN A 47 -10.82 7.21 -7.06
N ASP A 48 -11.09 7.48 -5.79
CA ASP A 48 -10.40 8.45 -4.97
C ASP A 48 -9.28 7.81 -4.13
N GLN A 49 -8.63 8.60 -3.28
CA GLN A 49 -7.53 8.14 -2.44
C GLN A 49 -7.96 7.03 -1.46
N GLU A 50 -9.17 7.12 -0.91
CA GLU A 50 -9.68 6.15 0.07
C GLU A 50 -9.95 4.80 -0.60
N GLY A 51 -10.61 4.80 -1.76
CA GLY A 51 -10.82 3.56 -2.53
C GLY A 51 -9.52 2.91 -2.99
N ARG A 52 -8.51 3.71 -3.32
CA ARG A 52 -7.16 3.20 -3.67
C ARG A 52 -6.41 2.63 -2.48
N LEU A 53 -6.48 3.27 -1.31
CA LEU A 53 -5.93 2.74 -0.07
C LEU A 53 -6.59 1.39 0.26
N TRP A 54 -7.92 1.33 0.12
CA TRP A 54 -8.67 0.10 0.31
C TRP A 54 -8.20 -1.03 -0.60
N ASP A 55 -8.01 -0.77 -1.90
CA ASP A 55 -7.51 -1.76 -2.86
C ASP A 55 -6.15 -2.34 -2.43
N VAL A 56 -5.22 -1.48 -1.99
CA VAL A 56 -3.88 -1.89 -1.52
C VAL A 56 -3.99 -2.77 -0.26
N LEU A 57 -4.72 -2.30 0.75
CA LEU A 57 -4.87 -3.01 2.03
C LEU A 57 -5.61 -4.33 1.87
N TRP A 58 -6.65 -4.36 1.06
CA TRP A 58 -7.40 -5.58 0.75
C TRP A 58 -6.51 -6.62 0.07
N MET A 59 -5.67 -6.21 -0.89
CA MET A 59 -4.74 -7.13 -1.56
C MET A 59 -3.62 -7.61 -0.65
N ALA A 60 -3.07 -6.72 0.19
CA ALA A 60 -2.08 -7.10 1.20
C ALA A 60 -2.66 -8.12 2.19
N TRP A 61 -3.88 -7.90 2.68
CA TRP A 61 -4.56 -8.82 3.59
C TRP A 61 -4.82 -10.20 2.97
N ASN A 62 -5.34 -10.22 1.73
CA ASN A 62 -5.56 -11.47 1.00
C ASN A 62 -4.26 -12.26 0.80
N ALA A 63 -3.15 -11.58 0.53
CA ALA A 63 -1.84 -12.21 0.42
C ALA A 63 -1.32 -12.70 1.78
N ALA A 64 -1.52 -11.94 2.87
CA ALA A 64 -1.12 -12.32 4.22
C ALA A 64 -1.78 -13.63 4.68
N ILE A 65 -3.10 -13.80 4.43
CA ILE A 65 -3.83 -15.04 4.78
C ILE A 65 -3.24 -16.27 4.07
N ARG A 66 -2.61 -16.08 2.90
CA ARG A 66 -2.01 -17.15 2.09
C ARG A 66 -0.55 -17.42 2.47
N ASN A 67 0.12 -16.49 3.15
CA ASN A 67 1.54 -16.52 3.48
C ASN A 67 1.79 -16.45 5.00
N ARG A 68 1.00 -17.20 5.78
CA ARG A 68 0.97 -17.12 7.25
C ARG A 68 2.29 -17.50 7.96
N ASP A 69 3.15 -18.26 7.29
CA ASP A 69 4.41 -18.76 7.86
C ASP A 69 5.63 -17.92 7.44
N THR A 70 5.41 -16.75 6.83
CA THR A 70 6.48 -15.86 6.35
C THR A 70 6.34 -14.47 6.96
N SER A 71 7.47 -13.81 7.22
CA SER A 71 7.49 -12.41 7.66
C SER A 71 7.46 -11.42 6.49
N ALA A 72 7.75 -11.85 5.27
CA ALA A 72 7.80 -11.00 4.09
C ALA A 72 7.16 -11.70 2.89
N PHE A 73 6.34 -10.97 2.13
CA PHE A 73 5.75 -11.47 0.90
C PHE A 73 5.47 -10.35 -0.11
N HIS A 74 5.45 -10.72 -1.38
CA HIS A 74 5.05 -9.83 -2.47
C HIS A 74 3.56 -10.02 -2.79
N PHE A 75 2.92 -8.94 -3.20
CA PHE A 75 1.55 -8.96 -3.73
C PHE A 75 1.39 -7.95 -4.86
N GLN A 76 0.31 -8.09 -5.63
CA GLN A 76 0.06 -7.28 -6.81
C GLN A 76 -1.22 -6.48 -6.66
N VAL A 77 -1.21 -5.25 -7.16
CA VAL A 77 -2.36 -4.35 -7.21
C VAL A 77 -2.42 -3.68 -8.58
N PHE A 78 -3.62 -3.43 -9.09
CA PHE A 78 -3.82 -2.61 -10.28
C PHE A 78 -3.97 -1.15 -9.87
N ARG A 79 -3.12 -0.29 -10.43
CA ARG A 79 -3.21 1.16 -10.22
C ARG A 79 -3.15 1.90 -11.55
N VAL A 80 -3.88 3.00 -11.68
CA VAL A 80 -3.66 3.95 -12.78
C VAL A 80 -2.44 4.80 -12.43
N PRO A 81 -1.37 4.84 -13.25
CA PRO A 81 -0.19 5.64 -12.95
C PRO A 81 -0.55 7.12 -12.82
N ARG A 82 -0.25 7.73 -11.67
CA ARG A 82 -0.54 9.14 -11.40
C ARG A 82 0.20 10.03 -12.41
N GLN A 83 1.48 9.76 -12.63
CA GLN A 83 2.30 10.52 -13.59
C GLN A 83 2.04 10.12 -15.06
N GLY A 84 2.40 11.02 -15.97
CA GLY A 84 2.30 10.80 -17.42
C GLY A 84 0.88 10.77 -17.99
N ARG A 85 0.76 10.34 -19.25
CA ARG A 85 -0.48 10.35 -20.05
C ARG A 85 -1.25 9.03 -20.04
N GLY A 86 -0.83 8.05 -19.24
CA GLY A 86 -1.53 6.76 -19.14
C GLY A 86 -2.84 6.88 -18.37
N HIS A 87 -3.90 6.27 -18.88
CA HIS A 87 -5.24 6.22 -18.25
C HIS A 87 -5.66 4.79 -17.88
N MET A 88 -4.99 3.78 -18.43
CA MET A 88 -5.32 2.38 -18.18
C MET A 88 -4.69 1.91 -16.87
N PRO A 89 -5.42 1.16 -16.02
CA PRO A 89 -4.83 0.48 -14.87
C PRO A 89 -3.67 -0.42 -15.29
N ARG A 90 -2.59 -0.39 -14.51
CA ARG A 90 -1.41 -1.23 -14.68
C ARG A 90 -1.15 -1.99 -13.39
N MET A 91 -0.80 -3.26 -13.54
CA MET A 91 -0.37 -4.06 -12.40
C MET A 91 0.98 -3.56 -11.92
N THR A 92 1.11 -3.39 -10.61
CA THR A 92 2.37 -3.14 -9.92
C THR A 92 2.53 -4.17 -8.81
N THR A 93 3.76 -4.38 -8.36
CA THR A 93 4.10 -5.28 -7.26
C THR A 93 4.51 -4.44 -6.06
N LEU A 94 4.02 -4.81 -4.87
CA LEU A 94 4.41 -4.25 -3.58
C LEU A 94 4.91 -5.38 -2.69
N SER A 95 5.75 -5.03 -1.72
CA SER A 95 6.20 -5.90 -0.65
C SER A 95 5.47 -5.54 0.64
N ALA A 96 5.17 -6.56 1.46
CA ALA A 96 4.74 -6.38 2.83
C ALA A 96 5.72 -7.11 3.75
N LEU A 97 6.28 -6.37 4.71
CA LEU A 97 7.23 -6.88 5.70
C LEU A 97 6.64 -6.72 7.11
N CYS A 98 6.52 -7.82 7.83
CA CYS A 98 6.21 -7.87 9.25
C CYS A 98 7.51 -7.83 10.05
N HIS A 99 7.71 -6.76 10.83
CA HIS A 99 8.91 -6.55 11.64
C HIS A 99 8.57 -5.90 12.99
N GLY A 100 9.57 -5.71 13.85
CA GLY A 100 9.42 -4.93 15.09
C GLY A 100 9.51 -3.44 14.79
N GLY A 101 8.59 -2.65 15.34
CA GLY A 101 8.66 -1.20 15.38
C GLY A 101 9.71 -0.70 16.39
N ASP A 102 9.73 0.61 16.63
CA ASP A 102 10.76 1.27 17.45
C ASP A 102 10.77 0.79 18.91
N GLN A 103 9.63 0.31 19.42
CA GLN A 103 9.50 -0.26 20.77
C GLN A 103 9.41 -1.80 20.74
N GLY A 104 9.70 -2.44 19.61
CA GLY A 104 9.62 -3.90 19.42
C GLY A 104 8.20 -4.44 19.25
N GLU A 105 7.21 -3.57 19.12
CA GLU A 105 5.83 -3.93 18.78
C GLU A 105 5.73 -4.46 17.34
N PRO A 106 4.86 -5.42 17.03
CA PRO A 106 4.71 -5.91 15.66
C PRO A 106 4.11 -4.82 14.76
N LEU A 107 4.73 -4.61 13.59
CA LEU A 107 4.32 -3.65 12.57
C LEU A 107 4.41 -4.31 11.19
N VAL A 108 3.42 -4.07 10.34
CA VAL A 108 3.52 -4.37 8.91
C VAL A 108 3.85 -3.08 8.16
N THR A 109 4.95 -3.11 7.40
CA THR A 109 5.28 -2.05 6.46
C THR A 109 5.01 -2.54 5.03
N ILE A 110 4.19 -1.80 4.29
CA ILE A 110 3.97 -1.99 2.85
C ILE A 110 4.88 -1.02 2.10
N MET A 111 5.63 -1.53 1.13
CA MET A 111 6.65 -0.77 0.43
C MET A 111 6.83 -1.21 -1.03
N MET A 112 7.57 -0.44 -1.80
CA MET A 112 8.02 -0.85 -3.13
C MET A 112 9.03 -2.02 -2.98
N PRO A 113 9.08 -2.95 -3.94
CA PRO A 113 9.91 -4.16 -3.80
C PRO A 113 11.41 -3.90 -3.85
N ASP A 114 11.84 -2.70 -4.26
CA ASP A 114 13.23 -2.23 -4.27
C ASP A 114 13.62 -1.45 -3.01
N GLU A 115 12.70 -1.29 -2.05
CA GLU A 115 12.97 -0.67 -0.73
C GLU A 115 13.39 -1.69 0.35
N ASP A 116 13.43 -2.99 0.02
CA ASP A 116 13.84 -4.11 0.90
C ASP A 116 15.34 -4.45 0.76
#